data_AF-C8S5L6-F1
#
_entry.id   AF-C8S5L6-F1
#
_cell.length_a   1.000
_cell.length_b   1.000
_cell.length_c   1.000
_cell.angle_alpha   90.00
_cell.angle_beta   90.00
_cell.angle_gamma   90.00
#
_symmetry.space_group_name_H-M   'P 1'
#
loop_
_entity.id
_entity.type
_entity.pdbx_description
1 polymer ?
#
loop_
_entity_poly.entity_id
_entity_poly.type
_entity_poly.pdbx_seq_one_letter_code
_entity_poly.pdbx_strand_id
1 'polypeptide(L)'
;MAVYARDCAGAGWLGVQRPSGREYPLQPHFGVNRIANWSPSVTTTITTEGLPITSVGTVSHPTLAATNLAASLRRWRLTSAAVVDSAAEQRSAGWACWRGNAAGLGGWTFVTRISLTTLQVTGMGFFGLYGSTAALATTLTLAAAINCIGIGFQRGTHTRWQLVTNDGTGAPTLTDMGASFGIATGGVLTLYIAAPPNGGSVCVRVGVSRSPVSSNSLLWAGSGRSLRRKLRPGGADSGRCEVRSAAQALNQRS
;
A
#
# COMPACT_ATOMS: atom_id res chain seq x y z
N MET A 1 -14.95 -8.51 21.59
CA MET A 1 -14.23 -7.45 20.86
C MET A 1 -12.93 -7.20 21.59
N ALA A 2 -11.79 -7.19 20.90
CA ALA A 2 -10.49 -6.89 21.49
C ALA A 2 -9.94 -5.61 20.86
N VAL A 3 -9.49 -4.68 21.70
CA VAL A 3 -8.71 -3.51 21.28
C VAL A 3 -7.24 -3.86 21.53
N TYR A 4 -6.39 -3.63 20.54
CA TYR A 4 -4.96 -3.95 20.64
C TYR A 4 -4.13 -2.91 19.88
N ALA A 5 -2.86 -2.77 20.25
CA ALA A 5 -1.89 -1.95 19.52
C ALA A 5 -1.03 -2.85 18.63
N ARG A 6 -0.67 -2.37 17.43
CA ARG A 6 0.30 -3.02 16.54
C ARG A 6 1.17 -2.00 15.83
N ASP A 7 2.41 -2.36 15.55
CA ASP A 7 3.26 -1.58 14.65
C ASP A 7 2.86 -1.82 13.19
N CYS A 8 2.61 -0.75 12.44
CA CYS A 8 2.53 -0.80 10.98
C CYS A 8 3.45 0.27 10.39
N ALA A 9 4.58 -0.20 9.84
CA ALA A 9 5.61 0.64 9.24
C ALA A 9 6.23 1.62 10.25
N GLY A 10 6.62 1.15 11.44
CA GLY A 10 7.30 1.98 12.45
C GLY A 10 6.37 2.98 13.16
N ALA A 11 5.07 2.97 12.84
CA ALA A 11 4.05 3.74 13.52
C ALA A 11 3.16 2.80 14.35
N GLY A 12 2.84 3.20 15.58
CA GLY A 12 1.88 2.50 16.42
C GLY A 12 0.44 2.75 15.95
N TRP A 13 -0.30 1.67 15.68
CA TRP A 13 -1.72 1.71 15.29
C TRP A 13 -2.56 1.01 16.35
N LEU A 14 -3.66 1.66 16.75
CA LEU A 14 -4.71 1.01 17.52
C LEU A 14 -5.65 0.29 16.56
N GLY A 15 -5.99 -0.96 16.87
CA GLY A 15 -6.86 -1.80 16.07
C GLY A 15 -7.95 -2.45 16.90
N VAL A 16 -9.07 -2.76 16.24
CA VAL A 16 -10.15 -3.56 16.81
C VAL A 16 -10.24 -4.87 16.05
N GLN A 17 -10.25 -5.98 16.78
CA GLN A 17 -10.61 -7.29 16.24
C GLN A 17 -12.10 -7.56 16.50
N ARG A 18 -12.86 -7.74 15.42
CA ARG A 18 -14.26 -8.15 15.49
C ARG A 18 -14.38 -9.67 15.74
N PRO A 19 -15.54 -10.17 16.22
CA PRO A 19 -15.76 -11.61 16.39
C PRO A 19 -15.54 -12.45 15.13
N SER A 20 -15.63 -11.83 13.94
CA SER A 20 -15.31 -12.45 12.65
C SER A 20 -13.81 -12.62 12.39
N GLY A 21 -12.94 -12.30 13.35
CA GLY A 21 -11.48 -12.32 13.20
C GLY A 21 -10.92 -11.17 12.35
N ARG A 22 -11.78 -10.38 11.69
CA ARG A 22 -11.37 -9.25 10.87
C ARG A 22 -10.91 -8.07 11.73
N GLU A 23 -9.73 -7.56 11.39
CA GLU A 23 -9.06 -6.48 12.08
C GLU A 23 -9.25 -5.15 11.34
N TYR A 24 -9.46 -4.07 12.09
CA TYR A 24 -9.61 -2.72 11.55
C TYR A 24 -8.74 -1.74 12.35
N PRO A 25 -7.88 -0.93 11.69
CA PRO A 25 -7.24 0.18 12.37
C PRO A 25 -8.29 1.23 12.78
N LEU A 26 -8.15 1.78 13.97
CA LEU A 26 -8.94 2.90 14.46
C LEU A 26 -8.35 4.20 13.95
N GLN A 27 -9.19 5.02 13.33
CA GLN A 27 -8.82 6.35 12.86
C GLN A 27 -9.01 7.35 14.02
N PRO A 28 -8.00 8.20 14.31
CA PRO A 28 -8.17 9.30 15.25
C PRO A 28 -9.27 10.27 14.79
N HIS A 29 -9.87 10.98 15.74
CA HIS A 29 -10.93 11.95 15.48
C HIS A 29 -10.50 13.00 14.42
N PHE A 30 -11.35 13.26 13.42
CA PHE A 30 -10.99 14.10 12.26
C PHE A 30 -10.82 15.57 12.63
N GLY A 31 -11.46 16.04 13.71
CA GLY A 31 -11.28 17.41 14.18
C GLY A 31 -9.89 17.71 14.75
N VAL A 32 -9.11 16.68 15.09
CA VAL A 32 -7.72 16.82 15.61
C VAL A 32 -6.67 16.23 14.66
N ASN A 33 -7.09 15.41 13.70
CA ASN A 33 -6.23 14.83 12.69
C ASN A 33 -6.71 15.25 11.30
N ARG A 34 -5.99 16.16 10.65
CA ARG A 34 -6.32 16.61 9.29
C ARG A 34 -5.94 15.51 8.31
N ILE A 35 -6.95 14.84 7.78
CA ILE A 35 -6.79 13.70 6.89
C ILE A 35 -7.01 14.17 5.46
N ALA A 36 -6.32 13.51 4.54
CA ALA A 36 -6.60 13.59 3.12
C ALA A 36 -6.93 12.19 2.63
N ASN A 37 -8.04 12.05 1.92
CA ASN A 37 -8.52 10.75 1.46
C ASN A 37 -9.08 10.85 0.04
N TRP A 38 -8.80 9.82 -0.76
CA TRP A 38 -9.34 9.63 -2.10
C TRP A 38 -10.13 8.33 -2.12
N SER A 39 -11.38 8.40 -2.55
CA SER A 39 -12.28 7.23 -2.56
C SER A 39 -13.03 7.07 -3.89
N PRO A 40 -13.42 5.84 -4.24
CA PRO A 40 -14.19 5.59 -5.46
C PRO A 40 -15.57 6.25 -5.42
N SER A 41 -15.99 6.82 -6.55
CA SER A 41 -17.34 7.33 -6.79
C SER A 41 -18.15 6.40 -7.70
N VAL A 42 -19.33 6.84 -8.13
CA VAL A 42 -20.16 6.24 -9.20
C VAL A 42 -20.13 7.06 -10.50
N THR A 43 -19.46 8.22 -10.48
CA THR A 43 -19.36 9.16 -11.62
C THR A 43 -18.03 9.00 -12.37
N THR A 44 -17.63 9.99 -13.17
CA THR A 44 -16.31 10.04 -13.83
C THR A 44 -15.23 10.67 -12.96
N THR A 45 -15.56 11.13 -11.75
CA THR A 45 -14.67 11.85 -10.84
C THR A 45 -14.41 11.04 -9.57
N ILE A 46 -13.25 11.24 -8.96
CA ILE A 46 -12.89 10.62 -7.67
C ILE A 46 -13.36 11.52 -6.56
N THR A 47 -13.87 10.92 -5.49
CA THR A 47 -14.25 11.67 -4.30
C THR A 47 -12.99 12.02 -3.52
N THR A 48 -12.78 13.30 -3.26
CA THR A 48 -11.61 13.81 -2.53
C THR A 48 -12.02 14.54 -1.26
N GLU A 49 -11.27 14.33 -0.19
CA GLU A 49 -11.37 15.07 1.06
C GLU A 49 -9.98 15.58 1.46
N GLY A 50 -9.89 16.84 1.89
CA GLY A 50 -8.65 17.48 2.35
C GLY A 50 -7.60 17.83 1.27
N LEU A 51 -7.50 17.06 0.19
CA LEU A 51 -6.48 17.25 -0.86
C LEU A 51 -7.03 16.89 -2.26
N PRO A 52 -7.13 17.86 -3.19
CA PRO A 52 -7.62 17.59 -4.54
C PRO A 52 -6.68 16.66 -5.33
N ILE A 53 -7.25 15.90 -6.26
CA ILE A 53 -6.54 14.98 -7.14
C ILE A 53 -6.53 15.49 -8.58
N THR A 54 -5.42 15.29 -9.28
CA THR A 54 -5.30 15.47 -10.72
C THR A 54 -5.01 14.12 -11.37
N SER A 55 -5.67 13.83 -12.48
CA SER A 55 -5.52 12.56 -13.20
C SER A 55 -5.14 12.80 -14.65
N VAL A 56 -4.26 11.95 -15.18
CA VAL A 56 -4.00 11.80 -16.62
C VAL A 56 -4.49 10.42 -17.03
N GLY A 57 -5.15 10.35 -18.20
CA GLY A 57 -5.84 9.14 -18.66
C GLY A 57 -7.29 9.08 -18.18
N THR A 58 -7.94 7.94 -18.43
CA THR A 58 -9.37 7.76 -18.16
C THR A 58 -9.61 7.19 -16.77
N VAL A 59 -10.35 7.94 -15.95
CA VAL A 59 -10.89 7.47 -14.66
C VAL A 59 -12.22 6.76 -14.90
N SER A 60 -12.36 5.56 -14.35
CA SER A 60 -13.61 4.79 -14.37
C SER A 60 -13.85 4.10 -13.04
N HIS A 61 -15.10 3.75 -12.76
CA HIS A 61 -15.51 3.07 -11.52
C HIS A 61 -16.18 1.74 -11.87
N PRO A 62 -15.41 0.65 -12.03
CA PRO A 62 -15.98 -0.63 -12.42
C PRO A 62 -16.96 -1.18 -11.37
N THR A 63 -18.05 -1.79 -11.85
CA THR A 63 -18.99 -2.53 -11.00
C THR A 63 -18.28 -3.65 -10.25
N LEU A 64 -18.78 -3.94 -9.04
CA LEU A 64 -18.31 -5.07 -8.25
C LEU A 64 -18.59 -6.38 -8.99
N ALA A 65 -17.60 -7.27 -9.00
CA ALA A 65 -17.72 -8.60 -9.59
C ALA A 65 -17.00 -9.64 -8.72
N ALA A 66 -17.42 -10.91 -8.82
CA ALA A 66 -16.90 -12.00 -8.01
C ALA A 66 -15.67 -12.72 -8.61
N THR A 67 -15.06 -12.17 -9.66
CA THR A 67 -14.01 -12.85 -10.44
C THR A 67 -12.65 -12.91 -9.75
N ASN A 68 -12.34 -11.94 -8.88
CA ASN A 68 -11.12 -11.91 -8.06
C ASN A 68 -11.26 -10.89 -6.93
N LEU A 69 -10.28 -10.83 -6.03
CA LEU A 69 -10.31 -9.91 -4.88
C LEU A 69 -10.40 -8.45 -5.33
N ALA A 70 -9.61 -8.03 -6.31
CA ALA A 70 -9.66 -6.65 -6.80
C ALA A 70 -11.05 -6.31 -7.37
N ALA A 71 -11.66 -7.24 -8.10
CA ALA A 71 -13.00 -7.11 -8.67
C ALA A 71 -14.10 -6.98 -7.60
N SER A 72 -13.92 -7.64 -6.45
CA SER A 72 -14.87 -7.60 -5.33
C SER A 72 -14.80 -6.34 -4.46
N LEU A 73 -13.80 -5.48 -4.68
CA LEU A 73 -13.62 -4.24 -3.92
C LEU A 73 -14.13 -3.04 -4.71
N ARG A 74 -14.74 -2.08 -3.98
CA ARG A 74 -15.02 -0.74 -4.53
C ARG A 74 -13.68 -0.10 -4.87
N ARG A 75 -13.53 0.29 -6.15
CA ARG A 75 -12.29 0.84 -6.70
C ARG A 75 -12.61 1.84 -7.80
N TRP A 76 -11.71 2.78 -8.02
CA TRP A 76 -11.60 3.43 -9.31
C TRP A 76 -10.45 2.77 -10.08
N ARG A 77 -10.47 2.93 -11.40
CA ARG A 77 -9.46 2.43 -12.31
C ARG A 77 -9.00 3.59 -13.18
N LEU A 78 -7.69 3.73 -13.27
CA LEU A 78 -7.03 4.65 -14.17
C LEU A 78 -6.48 3.89 -15.37
N THR A 79 -6.79 4.37 -16.58
CA THR A 79 -6.48 3.68 -17.83
C THR A 79 -5.75 4.63 -18.78
N SER A 80 -4.60 4.22 -19.28
CA SER A 80 -3.88 4.92 -20.35
C SER A 80 -4.39 4.47 -21.72
N ALA A 81 -3.99 5.17 -22.78
CA ALA A 81 -4.07 4.58 -24.12
C ALA A 81 -3.13 3.36 -24.24
N ALA A 82 -3.39 2.51 -25.24
CA ALA A 82 -2.65 1.27 -25.50
C ALA A 82 -1.51 1.45 -26.54
N VAL A 83 -1.02 2.68 -26.70
CA VAL A 83 0.07 3.02 -27.63
C VAL A 83 1.33 3.41 -26.87
N VAL A 84 2.47 3.47 -27.58
CA VAL A 84 3.76 3.90 -27.02
C VAL A 84 3.63 5.31 -26.43
N ASP A 85 4.38 5.59 -25.37
CA ASP A 85 4.41 6.87 -24.66
C ASP A 85 3.04 7.32 -24.11
N SER A 86 2.18 6.36 -23.75
CA SER A 86 0.91 6.62 -23.07
C SER A 86 1.02 6.43 -21.56
N ALA A 87 0.69 7.46 -20.79
CA ALA A 87 0.67 7.41 -19.33
C ALA A 87 -0.75 7.46 -18.75
N ALA A 88 -0.89 6.85 -17.59
CA ALA A 88 -2.01 7.02 -16.68
C ALA A 88 -1.42 7.31 -15.31
N GLU A 89 -1.62 8.54 -14.82
CA GLU A 89 -1.08 9.00 -13.54
C GLU A 89 -2.15 9.65 -12.66
N GLN A 90 -1.95 9.53 -11.36
CA GLN A 90 -2.76 10.16 -10.33
C GLN A 90 -1.86 10.79 -9.28
N ARG A 91 -2.10 12.07 -9.03
CA ARG A 91 -1.28 12.88 -8.14
C ARG A 91 -2.14 13.89 -7.39
N SER A 92 -1.63 14.35 -6.26
CA SER A 92 -2.25 15.47 -5.55
C SER A 92 -2.05 16.77 -6.34
N ALA A 93 -3.03 17.67 -6.26
CA ALA A 93 -2.95 19.00 -6.87
C ALA A 93 -2.07 19.98 -6.06
N GLY A 94 -1.45 19.51 -4.99
CA GLY A 94 -0.54 20.26 -4.13
C GLY A 94 0.38 19.32 -3.36
N TRP A 95 1.35 19.89 -2.63
CA TRP A 95 2.26 19.12 -1.78
C TRP A 95 1.50 18.46 -0.62
N ALA A 96 1.50 17.13 -0.59
CA ALA A 96 0.72 16.36 0.37
C ALA A 96 1.39 16.27 1.75
N CYS A 97 2.72 16.21 1.78
CA CYS A 97 3.50 16.01 2.99
C CYS A 97 4.94 16.45 2.80
N TRP A 98 5.66 16.63 3.90
CA TRP A 98 7.09 16.88 3.93
C TRP A 98 7.68 16.23 5.18
N ARG A 99 8.95 15.82 5.14
CA ARG A 99 9.55 15.02 6.22
C ARG A 99 9.73 15.79 7.53
N GLY A 100 9.97 17.09 7.48
CA GLY A 100 10.48 17.86 8.62
C GLY A 100 11.87 18.42 8.37
N ASN A 101 12.21 19.49 9.07
CA ASN A 101 13.56 20.08 9.13
C ASN A 101 13.98 20.49 10.55
N ALA A 102 13.10 20.26 11.54
CA ALA A 102 13.34 20.51 12.96
C ALA A 102 12.51 19.53 13.81
N ALA A 103 12.90 19.33 15.07
CA ALA A 103 12.21 18.42 15.98
C ALA A 103 10.71 18.74 16.07
N GLY A 104 9.87 17.71 15.92
CA GLY A 104 8.41 17.84 16.00
C GLY A 104 7.72 18.41 14.76
N LEU A 105 8.47 18.78 13.71
CA LEU A 105 7.90 19.26 12.45
C LEU A 105 7.86 18.18 11.37
N GLY A 106 6.82 18.22 10.55
CA GLY A 106 6.59 17.24 9.48
C GLY A 106 6.13 15.89 10.03
N GLY A 107 6.59 14.83 9.38
CA GLY A 107 6.10 13.48 9.64
C GLY A 107 4.73 13.24 9.00
N TRP A 108 4.49 11.99 8.59
CA TRP A 108 3.30 11.64 7.83
C TRP A 108 3.11 10.13 7.78
N THR A 109 1.88 9.73 7.48
CA THR A 109 1.52 8.35 7.17
C THR A 109 0.76 8.32 5.86
N PHE A 110 1.20 7.49 4.93
CA PHE A 110 0.56 7.24 3.65
C PHE A 110 0.14 5.78 3.56
N VAL A 111 -1.12 5.55 3.21
CA VAL A 111 -1.68 4.21 3.02
C VAL A 111 -2.44 4.17 1.72
N THR A 112 -2.14 3.18 0.88
CA THR A 112 -2.89 2.95 -0.36
C THR A 112 -3.08 1.47 -0.64
N ARG A 113 -4.13 1.14 -1.39
CA ARG A 113 -4.40 -0.21 -1.88
C ARG A 113 -4.31 -0.21 -3.40
N ILE A 114 -3.52 -1.13 -3.93
CA ILE A 114 -3.14 -1.16 -5.34
C ILE A 114 -3.53 -2.50 -5.93
N SER A 115 -4.05 -2.48 -7.15
CA SER A 115 -4.32 -3.66 -7.95
C SER A 115 -4.05 -3.37 -9.42
N LEU A 116 -3.49 -4.34 -10.14
CA LEU A 116 -3.26 -4.25 -11.58
C LEU A 116 -4.40 -4.94 -12.33
N THR A 117 -4.96 -4.25 -13.33
CA THR A 117 -6.03 -4.80 -14.19
C THR A 117 -5.46 -5.30 -15.51
N THR A 118 -4.50 -4.58 -16.08
CA THR A 118 -3.80 -4.92 -17.32
C THR A 118 -2.30 -4.78 -17.11
N LEU A 119 -1.52 -5.57 -17.85
CA LEU A 119 -0.06 -5.56 -17.82
C LEU A 119 0.46 -5.59 -19.25
N GLN A 120 1.06 -4.49 -19.70
CA GLN A 120 1.75 -4.42 -20.99
C GLN A 120 3.13 -5.10 -20.90
N VAL A 121 3.63 -5.64 -22.01
CA VAL A 121 4.88 -6.41 -22.06
C VAL A 121 6.09 -5.59 -21.62
N THR A 122 6.11 -4.29 -21.97
CA THR A 122 7.15 -3.32 -21.60
C THR A 122 6.63 -2.27 -20.61
N GLY A 123 5.44 -2.49 -20.04
CA GLY A 123 4.82 -1.54 -19.14
C GLY A 123 5.58 -1.36 -17.83
N MET A 124 5.48 -0.19 -17.23
CA MET A 124 5.99 0.09 -15.90
C MET A 124 4.91 0.67 -15.01
N GLY A 125 5.16 0.63 -13.70
CA GLY A 125 4.28 1.24 -12.72
C GLY A 125 5.05 1.68 -11.50
N PHE A 126 4.65 2.80 -10.92
CA PHE A 126 5.13 3.30 -9.65
C PHE A 126 3.93 3.71 -8.79
N PHE A 127 3.94 3.32 -7.53
CA PHE A 127 2.89 3.65 -6.56
C PHE A 127 3.53 4.04 -5.24
N GLY A 128 3.27 5.25 -4.78
CA GLY A 128 3.88 5.80 -3.58
C GLY A 128 3.87 7.32 -3.59
N LEU A 129 4.84 7.91 -2.94
CA LEU A 129 5.06 9.35 -2.92
C LEU A 129 6.15 9.71 -3.92
N TYR A 130 5.86 10.72 -4.75
CA TYR A 130 6.78 11.28 -5.73
C TYR A 130 6.80 12.80 -5.55
N GLY A 131 7.98 13.38 -5.54
CA GLY A 131 8.20 14.81 -5.29
C GLY A 131 7.84 15.71 -6.48
N SER A 132 6.62 15.61 -7.00
CA SER A 132 6.13 16.45 -8.10
C SER A 132 4.62 16.67 -8.00
N THR A 133 4.18 17.89 -8.26
CA THR A 133 2.77 18.22 -8.52
C THR A 133 2.50 18.40 -10.02
N ALA A 134 3.51 18.29 -10.88
CA ALA A 134 3.35 18.31 -12.33
C ALA A 134 3.15 16.89 -12.87
N ALA A 135 2.59 16.79 -14.07
CA ALA A 135 2.52 15.51 -14.76
C ALA A 135 3.92 14.99 -15.07
N LEU A 136 4.13 13.69 -14.84
CA LEU A 136 5.38 13.02 -15.14
C LEU A 136 5.50 12.81 -16.65
N ALA A 137 6.73 12.90 -17.15
CA ALA A 137 7.00 12.62 -18.56
C ALA A 137 6.61 11.17 -18.89
N THR A 138 5.97 10.96 -20.04
CA THR A 138 5.57 9.63 -20.52
C THR A 138 6.77 8.71 -20.80
N THR A 139 7.95 9.30 -20.98
CA THR A 139 9.23 8.63 -21.18
C THR A 139 9.99 8.36 -19.87
N LEU A 140 9.47 8.79 -18.72
CA LEU A 140 10.10 8.55 -17.42
C LEU A 140 10.17 7.05 -17.14
N THR A 141 11.38 6.54 -16.89
CA THR A 141 11.59 5.15 -16.50
C THR A 141 11.78 5.01 -14.99
N LEU A 142 11.63 3.79 -14.47
CA LEU A 142 11.79 3.56 -13.04
C LEU A 142 13.23 3.83 -12.57
N ALA A 143 14.21 3.68 -13.46
CA ALA A 143 15.62 3.97 -13.22
C ALA A 143 15.96 5.48 -13.24
N ALA A 144 14.99 6.35 -13.55
CA ALA A 144 15.14 7.80 -13.54
C ALA A 144 14.20 8.48 -12.53
N ALA A 145 13.48 7.70 -11.72
CA ALA A 145 12.61 8.23 -10.68
C ALA A 145 13.42 8.94 -9.59
N ILE A 146 13.07 10.18 -9.29
CA ILE A 146 13.77 11.01 -8.28
C ILE A 146 12.82 11.48 -7.18
N ASN A 147 13.38 11.80 -6.01
CA ASN A 147 12.66 12.32 -4.84
C ASN A 147 11.38 11.51 -4.55
N CYS A 148 11.55 10.20 -4.40
CA CYS A 148 10.43 9.26 -4.39
C CYS A 148 10.63 8.14 -3.39
N ILE A 149 9.50 7.65 -2.87
CA ILE A 149 9.45 6.43 -2.07
C ILE A 149 8.16 5.67 -2.38
N GLY A 150 8.28 4.39 -2.71
CA GLY A 150 7.12 3.60 -3.11
C GLY A 150 7.50 2.21 -3.58
N ILE A 151 6.53 1.55 -4.20
CA ILE A 151 6.77 0.29 -4.90
C ILE A 151 6.56 0.48 -6.40
N GLY A 152 7.34 -0.22 -7.20
CA GLY A 152 7.23 -0.14 -8.63
C GLY A 152 7.76 -1.37 -9.34
N PHE A 153 7.60 -1.38 -10.65
CA PHE A 153 8.19 -2.38 -11.52
C PHE A 153 8.36 -1.82 -12.93
N GLN A 154 9.19 -2.50 -13.71
CA GLN A 154 9.36 -2.29 -15.14
C GLN A 154 9.39 -3.67 -15.79
N ARG A 155 8.40 -3.96 -16.63
CA ARG A 155 8.25 -5.25 -17.30
C ARG A 155 9.37 -5.40 -18.35
N GLY A 156 9.85 -6.64 -18.53
CA GLY A 156 11.06 -6.94 -19.29
C GLY A 156 12.34 -6.93 -18.46
N THR A 157 12.38 -6.17 -17.36
CA THR A 157 13.51 -6.15 -16.40
C THR A 157 13.16 -6.86 -15.10
N HIS A 158 11.96 -6.60 -14.56
CA HIS A 158 11.54 -7.08 -13.25
C HIS A 158 10.42 -8.12 -13.37
N THR A 159 10.56 -9.23 -12.66
CA THR A 159 9.49 -10.25 -12.49
C THR A 159 8.72 -10.07 -11.17
N ARG A 160 9.27 -9.26 -10.26
CA ARG A 160 8.74 -9.00 -8.92
C ARG A 160 8.71 -7.49 -8.65
N TRP A 161 7.85 -7.08 -7.73
CA TRP A 161 7.80 -5.70 -7.26
C TRP A 161 9.13 -5.29 -6.61
N GLN A 162 9.53 -4.06 -6.89
CA GLN A 162 10.71 -3.42 -6.33
C GLN A 162 10.26 -2.35 -5.34
N LEU A 163 10.93 -2.27 -4.19
CA LEU A 163 10.92 -1.08 -3.36
C LEU A 163 11.82 -0.04 -4.03
N VAL A 164 11.29 1.16 -4.24
CA VAL A 164 11.95 2.25 -4.96
C VAL A 164 12.18 3.40 -4.00
N THR A 165 13.43 3.84 -3.87
CA THR A 165 13.80 4.96 -2.99
C THR A 165 14.82 5.88 -3.65
N ASN A 166 14.58 7.19 -3.58
CA ASN A 166 15.51 8.22 -4.03
C ASN A 166 15.31 9.51 -3.22
N ASP A 167 16.39 10.22 -2.91
CA ASP A 167 16.38 11.43 -2.08
C ASP A 167 16.32 12.74 -2.86
N GLY A 168 16.18 12.67 -4.19
CA GLY A 168 16.19 13.80 -5.11
C GLY A 168 17.45 13.90 -5.95
N THR A 169 18.44 13.03 -5.73
CA THR A 169 19.71 13.04 -6.47
C THR A 169 20.08 11.67 -7.02
N GLY A 170 20.77 11.65 -8.16
CA GLY A 170 21.26 10.41 -8.78
C GLY A 170 20.16 9.42 -9.21
N ALA A 171 20.58 8.18 -9.46
CA ALA A 171 19.66 7.10 -9.81
C ALA A 171 18.94 6.56 -8.55
N PRO A 172 17.67 6.13 -8.67
CA PRO A 172 16.95 5.49 -7.57
C PRO A 172 17.56 4.14 -7.20
N THR A 173 17.50 3.83 -5.91
CA THR A 173 17.78 2.49 -5.41
C THR A 173 16.54 1.61 -5.58
N LEU A 174 16.72 0.44 -6.21
CA LEU A 174 15.67 -0.56 -6.42
C LEU A 174 16.01 -1.81 -5.61
N THR A 175 15.12 -2.23 -4.72
CA THR A 175 15.29 -3.42 -3.88
C THR A 175 14.19 -4.44 -4.15
N ASP A 176 14.56 -5.67 -4.52
CA ASP A 176 13.59 -6.76 -4.78
C ASP A 176 12.80 -7.09 -3.51
N MET A 177 11.47 -7.12 -3.61
CA MET A 177 10.60 -7.38 -2.45
C MET A 177 10.46 -8.87 -2.10
N GLY A 178 11.02 -9.77 -2.92
CA GLY A 178 11.01 -11.21 -2.72
C GLY A 178 9.87 -11.93 -3.44
N ALA A 179 9.94 -13.26 -3.44
CA ALA A 179 9.10 -14.14 -4.26
C ALA A 179 7.58 -13.99 -4.00
N SER A 180 7.19 -13.59 -2.78
CA SER A 180 5.78 -13.36 -2.43
C SER A 180 5.14 -12.19 -3.17
N PHE A 181 5.94 -11.33 -3.81
CA PHE A 181 5.52 -10.13 -4.52
C PHE A 181 5.79 -10.23 -6.03
N GLY A 182 5.31 -11.31 -6.65
CA GLY A 182 5.27 -11.42 -8.11
C GLY A 182 4.34 -10.37 -8.75
N ILE A 183 4.68 -9.90 -9.95
CA ILE A 183 3.88 -8.93 -10.70
C ILE A 183 2.75 -9.68 -11.43
N ALA A 184 1.52 -9.52 -10.96
CA ALA A 184 0.33 -10.17 -11.52
C ALA A 184 -0.91 -9.27 -11.44
N THR A 185 -1.92 -9.57 -12.25
CA THR A 185 -3.24 -8.91 -12.21
C THR A 185 -4.16 -9.53 -11.15
N GLY A 186 -5.21 -8.81 -10.76
CA GLY A 186 -6.29 -9.33 -9.88
C GLY A 186 -5.93 -9.46 -8.39
N GLY A 187 -4.65 -9.42 -8.03
CA GLY A 187 -4.18 -9.31 -6.64
C GLY A 187 -4.34 -7.90 -6.07
N VAL A 188 -4.36 -7.80 -4.73
CA VAL A 188 -4.42 -6.52 -4.03
C VAL A 188 -3.24 -6.39 -3.08
N LEU A 189 -2.44 -5.35 -3.27
CA LEU A 189 -1.37 -4.95 -2.37
C LEU A 189 -1.86 -3.81 -1.48
N THR A 190 -1.48 -3.82 -0.20
CA THR A 190 -1.68 -2.69 0.70
C THR A 190 -0.31 -2.16 1.10
N LEU A 191 -0.04 -0.92 0.71
CA LEU A 191 1.22 -0.23 0.97
C LEU A 191 1.00 0.75 2.13
N TYR A 192 1.85 0.63 3.14
CA TYR A 192 1.98 1.55 4.26
C TYR A 192 3.36 2.19 4.19
N ILE A 193 3.41 3.50 4.23
CA ILE A 193 4.65 4.26 4.33
C ILE A 193 4.47 5.29 5.45
N ALA A 194 5.45 5.40 6.33
CA ALA A 194 5.43 6.39 7.39
C ALA A 194 6.81 6.99 7.62
N ALA A 195 6.83 8.28 7.93
CA ALA A 195 8.02 8.99 8.37
C ALA A 195 7.71 9.67 9.71
N PRO A 196 8.55 9.48 10.75
CA PRO A 196 8.43 10.29 11.95
C PRO A 196 8.82 11.75 11.67
N PRO A 197 8.36 12.72 12.49
CA PRO A 197 8.72 14.13 12.35
C PRO A 197 10.24 14.32 12.35
N ASN A 198 10.76 14.97 11.30
CA ASN A 198 12.20 15.18 11.08
C ASN A 198 13.05 13.89 11.17
N GLY A 199 12.45 12.76 10.77
CA GLY A 199 13.11 11.47 10.78
C GLY A 199 14.15 11.32 9.67
N GLY A 200 15.33 10.79 10.00
CA GLY A 200 16.32 10.37 9.01
C GLY A 200 15.98 9.07 8.28
N SER A 201 14.82 8.46 8.59
CA SER A 201 14.39 7.18 8.01
C SER A 201 12.91 7.22 7.69
N VAL A 202 12.53 6.49 6.65
CA VAL A 202 11.13 6.26 6.26
C VAL A 202 10.88 4.76 6.29
N CYS A 203 9.83 4.35 6.99
CA CYS A 203 9.50 2.95 7.17
C CYS A 203 8.42 2.55 6.17
N VAL A 204 8.56 1.36 5.59
CA VAL A 204 7.67 0.81 4.57
C VAL A 204 7.19 -0.57 4.97
N ARG A 205 5.91 -0.84 4.79
CA ARG A 205 5.31 -2.17 4.95
C ARG A 205 4.36 -2.45 3.81
N VAL A 206 4.47 -3.64 3.21
CA VAL A 206 3.55 -4.08 2.15
C VAL A 206 2.90 -5.39 2.53
N GLY A 207 1.57 -5.40 2.52
CA GLY A 207 0.75 -6.59 2.75
C GLY A 207 0.12 -7.09 1.45
N VAL A 208 0.24 -8.38 1.17
CA VAL A 208 -0.46 -9.03 0.06
C VAL A 208 -1.79 -9.57 0.57
N SER A 209 -2.90 -9.13 -0.03
CA SER A 209 -4.21 -9.77 0.18
C SER A 209 -4.52 -10.64 -1.03
N ARG A 210 -4.75 -11.93 -0.80
CA ARG A 210 -5.25 -12.85 -1.83
C ARG A 210 -6.72 -13.15 -1.53
N SER A 211 -7.55 -13.31 -2.56
CA SER A 211 -8.91 -13.82 -2.37
C SER A 211 -8.78 -15.21 -1.72
N PRO A 212 -9.60 -15.56 -0.71
CA PRO A 212 -9.70 -16.95 -0.28
C PRO A 212 -10.43 -17.73 -1.37
N VAL A 213 -9.71 -18.14 -2.42
CA VAL A 213 -10.18 -19.23 -3.29
C VAL A 213 -9.81 -20.51 -2.55
N SER A 214 -10.85 -21.27 -2.23
CA SER A 214 -10.90 -22.46 -1.37
C SER A 214 -9.69 -23.40 -1.47
N SER A 215 -8.97 -23.58 -0.37
CA SER A 215 -8.56 -24.94 -0.01
C SER A 215 -9.79 -25.61 0.58
N ASN A 216 -10.29 -26.58 -0.17
CA ASN A 216 -11.47 -27.34 0.16
C ASN A 216 -11.19 -28.16 1.42
N SER A 217 -11.66 -27.70 2.57
CA SER A 217 -11.94 -28.56 3.72
C SER A 217 -13.17 -28.02 4.45
N LEU A 218 -14.33 -28.34 3.88
CA LEU A 218 -15.56 -28.48 4.63
C LEU A 218 -15.31 -29.51 5.74
N LEU A 219 -15.08 -29.04 6.96
CA LEU A 219 -15.36 -29.83 8.16
C LEU A 219 -16.36 -29.02 8.97
N TRP A 220 -17.63 -29.37 8.77
CA TRP A 220 -18.64 -29.20 9.79
C TRP A 220 -18.15 -29.97 11.02
N ALA A 221 -17.78 -29.27 12.09
CA ALA A 221 -17.56 -29.90 13.40
C ALA A 221 -18.62 -29.36 14.36
N GLY A 222 -19.70 -30.14 14.49
CA GLY A 222 -20.56 -30.08 15.65
C GLY A 222 -19.80 -30.55 16.90
N SER A 223 -20.31 -30.10 18.05
CA SER A 223 -19.99 -30.53 19.41
C SER A 223 -18.55 -30.37 19.90
N GLY A 224 -18.35 -29.31 20.69
CA GLY A 224 -17.70 -29.33 22.01
C GLY A 224 -16.34 -30.01 22.17
N ARG A 225 -15.30 -29.20 22.41
CA ARG A 225 -14.43 -29.31 23.60
C ARG A 225 -13.49 -28.10 23.69
N SER A 226 -13.51 -27.48 24.86
CA SER A 226 -12.68 -26.35 25.28
C SER A 226 -11.22 -26.79 25.44
N LEU A 227 -10.29 -26.09 24.80
CA LEU A 227 -8.86 -26.14 25.12
C LEU A 227 -8.35 -24.72 25.34
N ARG A 228 -8.40 -24.28 26.60
CA ARG A 228 -7.71 -23.07 27.07
C ARG A 228 -6.19 -23.30 26.99
N ARG A 229 -5.49 -22.56 26.13
CA ARG A 229 -4.02 -22.44 26.19
C ARG A 229 -3.65 -21.07 26.75
N LYS A 230 -3.02 -21.09 27.92
CA LYS A 230 -2.49 -19.95 28.69
C LYS A 230 -1.39 -19.25 27.87
N LEU A 231 -1.58 -17.98 27.50
CA LEU A 231 -0.52 -17.12 26.94
C LEU A 231 0.21 -16.43 28.11
N ARG A 232 1.52 -16.65 28.23
CA ARG A 232 2.42 -15.81 29.05
C ARG A 232 2.86 -14.59 28.22
N PRO A 233 3.03 -13.40 28.83
CA PRO A 233 3.46 -12.20 28.14
C PRO A 233 4.98 -12.21 27.93
N GLY A 234 5.43 -12.11 26.68
CA GLY A 234 6.83 -11.89 26.30
C GLY A 234 7.07 -10.41 25.98
N GLY A 235 8.20 -9.88 26.46
CA GLY A 235 8.50 -8.46 26.60
C GLY A 235 8.76 -7.68 25.31
N ALA A 236 8.77 -6.36 25.48
CA ALA A 236 8.94 -5.35 24.45
C ALA A 236 10.37 -5.37 23.88
N ASP A 237 10.48 -5.65 22.58
CA ASP A 237 11.70 -5.44 21.80
C ASP A 237 11.63 -4.05 21.15
N SER A 238 12.63 -3.23 21.45
CA SER A 238 12.80 -1.85 21.01
C SER A 238 12.86 -1.73 19.48
N GLY A 239 12.02 -0.85 18.93
CA GLY A 239 11.79 -0.65 17.49
C GLY A 239 12.99 -0.10 16.71
N ARG A 240 13.74 -0.99 16.08
CA ARG A 240 14.55 -0.67 14.88
C ARG A 240 13.64 -0.75 13.65
N CYS A 241 13.67 0.29 12.82
CA CYS A 241 13.04 0.30 11.50
C CYS A 241 13.80 -0.68 10.58
N GLU A 242 13.48 -1.97 10.68
CA GLU A 242 13.93 -3.00 9.75
C GLU A 242 12.88 -3.19 8.66
N VAL A 243 13.35 -3.40 7.42
CA VAL A 243 12.53 -3.88 6.31
C VAL A 243 12.10 -5.31 6.61
N ARG A 244 11.03 -5.47 7.40
CA ARG A 244 10.44 -6.78 7.68
C ARG A 244 9.54 -7.17 6.52
N SER A 245 10.08 -7.93 5.58
CA SER A 245 9.27 -8.65 4.60
C SER A 245 8.36 -9.64 5.34
N ALA A 246 7.09 -9.72 4.94
CA ALA A 246 6.10 -10.59 5.58
C ALA A 246 6.42 -12.11 5.47
N ALA A 247 7.55 -12.48 4.86
CA ALA A 247 8.03 -13.86 4.76
C ALA A 247 8.71 -14.36 6.06
N GLN A 248 9.21 -13.49 6.93
CA GLN A 248 9.95 -13.93 8.13
C GLN A 248 9.07 -14.38 9.31
N ALA A 249 7.75 -14.17 9.26
CA ALA A 249 6.84 -14.60 10.34
C ALA A 249 6.38 -16.06 10.24
N LEU A 250 6.74 -16.79 9.17
CA LEU A 250 6.30 -18.17 8.92
C LEU A 250 7.37 -19.25 9.16
N ASN A 251 8.61 -18.87 9.50
CA ASN A 251 9.74 -19.82 9.60
C ASN A 251 10.29 -20.04 11.03
N GLN A 252 9.50 -19.76 12.07
CA GLN A 252 9.86 -20.06 13.47
C GLN A 252 9.01 -21.19 14.08
N ARG A 253 8.59 -22.15 13.27
CA ARG A 253 7.97 -23.40 13.74
C ARG A 253 8.54 -24.59 12.97
N SER A 254 9.66 -25.08 13.46
CA SER A 254 10.09 -26.48 13.40
C SER A 254 10.61 -26.85 14.78
#